data_AF-B0R081-F1
#
_entry.id   AF-B0R081-F1
#
_cell.length_a   1.000
_cell.length_b   1.000
_cell.length_c   1.000
_cell.angle_alpha   90.00
_cell.angle_beta   90.00
_cell.angle_gamma   90.00
#
_symmetry.space_group_name_H-M   'P 1'
#
loop_
_entity.id
_entity.type
_entity.pdbx_description
1 polymer ?
#
loop_
_entity_poly.entity_id
_entity_poly.type
_entity_poly.pdbx_seq_one_letter_code
_entity_poly.pdbx_strand_id
1 'polypeptide(L)'
;MAISEGGLLTDEIRCQVWPKLLNVNTSEPPPVSRKDLRDMSKDYQQVLLDVRRSLRRFPPGMPDEQREGLQEELIDIILLVLDRNPQLHYYQGYHDIVVTFLLVVGERLATSLVEKLSTHHLRDFMDPTMDNTKHILNYLMPIIDQVSPELHDFM
;
A
#
# COMPACT_ATOMS: atom_id res chain seq x y z
N MET A 1 13.66 -13.77 -13.27
CA MET A 1 13.52 -12.46 -13.93
C MET A 1 12.80 -11.42 -13.06
N ALA A 2 11.73 -11.73 -12.31
CA ALA A 2 11.35 -10.93 -11.12
C ALA A 2 11.44 -11.75 -9.82
N ILE A 3 11.23 -13.07 -9.93
CA ILE A 3 11.28 -14.04 -8.83
C ILE A 3 12.69 -14.63 -8.57
N SER A 4 13.69 -14.22 -9.34
CA SER A 4 15.08 -14.69 -9.19
C SER A 4 15.83 -13.89 -8.14
N GLU A 5 16.99 -14.38 -7.70
CA GLU A 5 17.88 -13.67 -6.77
C GLU A 5 18.10 -12.21 -7.20
N GLY A 6 18.00 -11.29 -6.23
CA GLY A 6 18.08 -9.84 -6.44
C GLY A 6 16.81 -9.17 -6.99
N GLY A 7 15.84 -9.92 -7.51
CA GLY A 7 14.58 -9.39 -8.02
C GLY A 7 14.74 -8.36 -9.14
N LEU A 8 13.92 -7.30 -9.11
CA LEU A 8 14.12 -6.11 -9.95
C LEU A 8 15.13 -5.20 -9.25
N LEU A 9 16.27 -4.93 -9.88
CA LEU A 9 17.46 -4.41 -9.21
C LEU A 9 17.39 -2.93 -8.82
N THR A 10 16.64 -2.11 -9.56
CA THR A 10 16.60 -0.65 -9.35
C THR A 10 15.18 -0.09 -9.41
N ASP A 11 14.99 1.10 -8.85
CA ASP A 11 13.70 1.80 -8.88
C ASP A 11 13.29 2.18 -10.31
N GLU A 12 14.25 2.55 -11.17
CA GLU A 12 13.99 2.86 -12.58
C GLU A 12 13.42 1.66 -13.33
N ILE A 13 13.88 0.44 -13.01
CA ILE A 13 13.32 -0.80 -13.56
C ILE A 13 11.93 -1.03 -12.97
N ARG A 14 11.75 -0.84 -11.66
CA ARG A 14 10.45 -1.04 -10.97
C ARG A 14 9.37 -0.11 -11.54
N CYS A 15 9.68 1.15 -11.79
CA CYS A 15 8.80 2.13 -12.46
C CYS A 15 8.24 1.62 -13.79
N GLN A 16 9.02 0.84 -14.54
CA GLN A 16 8.60 0.30 -15.84
C GLN A 16 7.90 -1.06 -15.75
N VAL A 17 8.23 -1.86 -14.72
CA VAL A 17 7.83 -3.26 -14.63
C VAL A 17 6.63 -3.46 -13.70
N TRP A 18 6.56 -2.76 -12.56
CA TRP A 18 5.42 -2.89 -11.63
C TRP A 18 4.05 -2.62 -12.29
N PRO A 19 3.89 -1.62 -13.16
CA PRO A 19 2.61 -1.43 -13.86
C PRO A 19 2.23 -2.62 -14.73
N LYS A 20 3.21 -3.24 -15.38
CA LYS A 20 2.99 -4.44 -16.20
C LYS A 20 2.61 -5.65 -15.34
N LEU A 21 3.26 -5.82 -14.18
CA LEU A 21 2.94 -6.90 -13.24
C LEU A 21 1.53 -6.77 -12.65
N LEU A 22 1.08 -5.54 -12.38
CA LEU A 22 -0.26 -5.26 -11.87
C LEU A 22 -1.32 -5.07 -12.97
N ASN A 23 -0.92 -5.19 -14.24
CA ASN A 23 -1.76 -4.95 -15.42
C ASN A 23 -2.47 -3.58 -15.35
N VAL A 24 -1.71 -2.53 -15.02
CA VAL A 24 -2.16 -1.13 -14.94
C VAL A 24 -1.67 -0.38 -16.16
N ASN A 25 -2.59 0.32 -16.83
CA ASN A 25 -2.26 1.11 -18.01
C ASN A 25 -1.68 2.47 -17.60
N THR A 26 -0.41 2.71 -17.92
CA THR A 26 0.28 3.98 -17.62
C THR A 26 -0.05 5.11 -18.58
N SER A 27 -0.82 4.86 -19.65
CA SER A 27 -1.25 5.91 -20.58
C SER A 27 -2.48 6.68 -20.08
N GLU A 28 -3.20 6.14 -19.08
CA GLU A 28 -4.34 6.80 -18.50
C GLU A 28 -3.88 7.93 -17.57
N PRO A 29 -4.59 9.07 -17.56
CA PRO A 29 -4.26 10.16 -16.65
C PRO A 29 -4.38 9.67 -15.21
N PRO A 30 -3.49 10.13 -14.31
CA PRO A 30 -3.58 9.76 -12.91
C PRO A 30 -4.92 10.23 -12.32
N PRO A 31 -5.45 9.52 -11.31
CA PRO A 31 -6.67 9.94 -10.63
C PRO A 31 -6.50 11.36 -10.08
N VAL A 32 -7.52 12.20 -10.28
CA VAL A 32 -7.47 13.60 -9.86
C VAL A 32 -8.12 13.73 -8.49
N SER A 33 -7.40 14.36 -7.55
CA SER A 33 -7.91 14.69 -6.22
C SER A 33 -8.90 15.85 -6.25
N ARG A 34 -9.94 15.79 -5.41
CA ARG A 34 -10.86 16.90 -5.16
C ARG A 34 -10.21 17.86 -4.16
N LYS A 35 -10.37 19.17 -4.34
CA LYS A 35 -9.73 20.19 -3.48
C LYS A 35 -10.05 20.05 -1.99
N ASP A 36 -11.25 19.56 -1.65
CA ASP A 36 -11.74 19.47 -0.27
C ASP A 36 -11.66 18.03 0.28
N LEU A 37 -10.88 17.15 -0.36
CA LEU A 37 -10.82 15.72 -0.04
C LEU A 37 -10.43 15.45 1.43
N ARG A 38 -9.48 16.23 1.96
CA ARG A 38 -9.02 16.08 3.35
C ARG A 38 -10.10 16.46 4.36
N ASP A 39 -10.90 17.47 4.05
CA ASP A 39 -11.99 17.94 4.92
C ASP A 39 -13.18 16.98 4.88
N MET A 40 -13.42 16.33 3.73
CA MET A 40 -14.53 15.38 3.55
C MET A 40 -14.21 13.97 4.05
N SER A 41 -12.94 13.60 4.16
CA SER A 41 -12.56 12.24 4.52
C SER A 41 -12.73 11.95 6.01
N LYS A 42 -13.55 10.95 6.33
CA LYS A 42 -13.71 10.42 7.69
C LYS A 42 -12.40 9.86 8.26
N ASP A 43 -11.48 9.42 7.41
CA ASP A 43 -10.24 8.72 7.79
C ASP A 43 -9.05 9.68 7.91
N TYR A 44 -9.19 10.96 7.53
CA TYR A 44 -8.07 11.91 7.46
C TYR A 44 -7.25 12.01 8.75
N GLN A 45 -7.89 12.14 9.91
CA GLN A 45 -7.19 12.25 11.19
C GLN A 45 -6.39 10.98 11.52
N GLN A 46 -6.93 9.80 11.23
CA GLN A 46 -6.24 8.54 11.46
C GLN A 46 -5.04 8.39 10.52
N VAL A 47 -5.22 8.70 9.23
CA VAL A 47 -4.15 8.65 8.22
C VAL A 47 -3.02 9.62 8.60
N LEU A 48 -3.35 10.85 8.99
CA LEU A 48 -2.39 11.86 9.44
C LEU A 48 -1.54 11.36 10.62
N LEU A 49 -2.18 10.76 11.63
CA LEU A 49 -1.48 10.22 12.80
C LEU A 49 -0.56 9.05 12.44
N ASP A 50 -0.98 8.19 11.52
CA ASP A 50 -0.19 7.05 11.07
C ASP A 50 1.02 7.50 10.24
N VAL A 51 0.81 8.41 9.28
CA VAL A 51 1.90 8.96 8.46
C VAL A 51 2.94 9.69 9.32
N ARG A 52 2.52 10.45 10.33
CA ARG A 52 3.46 11.09 11.28
C ARG A 52 4.30 10.08 12.07
N ARG A 53 3.78 8.89 12.33
CA ARG A 53 4.50 7.80 13.04
C ARG A 53 5.43 7.00 12.13
N SER A 54 5.34 7.17 10.81
CA SER A 54 6.08 6.39 9.81
C SER A 54 7.48 6.94 9.45
N LEU A 55 8.06 7.83 10.26
CA LEU A 55 9.36 8.48 9.98
C LEU A 55 10.50 7.51 9.63
N ARG A 56 10.49 6.32 10.23
CA ARG A 56 11.50 5.27 9.99
C ARG A 56 11.44 4.65 8.59
N ARG A 57 10.40 4.94 7.81
CA ARG A 57 10.23 4.46 6.43
C ARG A 57 10.96 5.32 5.40
N PHE A 58 11.38 6.52 5.78
CA PHE A 58 12.12 7.42 4.90
C PHE A 58 13.63 7.18 5.02
N PRO A 59 14.40 7.35 3.93
CA PRO A 59 15.86 7.21 3.96
C PRO A 59 16.52 8.08 5.03
N PRO A 60 17.52 7.56 5.77
CA PRO A 60 18.28 8.36 6.72
C PRO A 60 19.03 9.47 5.96
N GLY A 61 18.95 10.71 6.47
CA GLY A 61 19.58 11.87 5.85
C GLY A 61 18.73 12.58 4.78
N MET A 62 17.50 12.13 4.53
CA MET A 62 16.54 12.90 3.72
C MET A 62 16.25 14.26 4.39
N PRO A 63 16.31 15.38 3.65
CA PRO A 63 15.94 16.69 4.17
C PRO A 63 14.49 16.72 4.69
N ASP A 64 14.27 17.43 5.80
CA ASP A 64 12.96 17.49 6.44
C ASP A 64 11.88 18.05 5.51
N GLU A 65 12.18 19.09 4.73
CA GLU A 65 11.25 19.67 3.76
C GLU A 65 10.83 18.67 2.68
N GLN A 66 11.79 17.89 2.15
CA GLN A 66 11.49 16.85 1.17
C GLN A 66 10.64 15.73 1.79
N ARG A 67 10.96 15.33 3.02
CA ARG A 67 10.22 14.30 3.76
C ARG A 67 8.78 14.76 4.04
N GLU A 68 8.60 15.99 4.50
CA GLU A 68 7.29 16.58 4.74
C GLU A 68 6.46 16.61 3.45
N GLY A 69 7.05 17.03 2.32
CA GLY A 69 6.40 16.96 1.01
C GLY A 69 5.90 15.54 0.67
N LEU A 70 6.74 14.51 0.85
CA LEU A 70 6.34 13.12 0.62
C LEU A 70 5.29 12.63 1.61
N GLN A 71 5.28 13.12 2.85
CA GLN A 71 4.22 12.81 3.82
C GLN A 71 2.88 13.39 3.39
N GLU A 72 2.86 14.60 2.85
CA GLU A 72 1.66 15.21 2.29
C GLU A 72 1.14 14.43 1.08
N GLU A 73 2.03 14.08 0.13
CA GLU A 73 1.68 13.22 -1.02
C GLU A 73 1.14 11.86 -0.57
N LEU A 74 1.75 11.23 0.45
CA LEU A 74 1.31 9.95 1.00
C LEU A 74 -0.11 10.03 1.56
N ILE A 75 -0.43 11.09 2.29
CA ILE A 75 -1.79 11.33 2.81
C ILE A 75 -2.76 11.46 1.64
N ASP A 76 -2.43 12.28 0.65
CA ASP A 76 -3.31 12.54 -0.49
C ASP A 76 -3.58 11.30 -1.32
N ILE A 77 -2.57 10.44 -1.55
CA ILE A 77 -2.74 9.15 -2.23
C ILE A 77 -3.73 8.26 -1.47
N ILE A 78 -3.53 8.10 -0.15
CA ILE A 78 -4.38 7.23 0.66
C ILE A 78 -5.83 7.71 0.61
N LEU A 79 -6.06 9.00 0.83
CA LEU A 79 -7.41 9.56 0.82
C LEU A 79 -8.08 9.46 -0.55
N LEU A 80 -7.31 9.66 -1.63
CA LEU A 80 -7.84 9.59 -2.98
C LEU A 80 -8.28 8.18 -3.36
N VAL A 81 -7.48 7.17 -2.97
CA VAL A 81 -7.87 5.76 -3.17
C VAL A 81 -9.15 5.43 -2.40
N LEU A 82 -9.28 5.89 -1.17
CA LEU A 82 -10.47 5.64 -0.34
C LEU A 82 -11.73 6.36 -0.87
N ASP A 83 -11.62 7.63 -1.28
CA ASP A 83 -12.76 8.39 -1.85
C ASP A 83 -13.28 7.75 -3.15
N ARG A 84 -12.38 7.25 -3.99
CA ARG A 84 -12.74 6.58 -5.25
C ARG A 84 -13.31 5.18 -5.05
N ASN A 85 -13.02 4.55 -3.92
CA ASN A 85 -13.37 3.17 -3.62
C ASN A 85 -14.06 3.10 -2.26
N PRO A 86 -15.31 3.59 -2.14
CA PRO A 86 -16.02 3.72 -0.87
C PRO A 86 -16.29 2.40 -0.14
N GLN A 87 -16.13 1.26 -0.83
CA GLN A 87 -16.16 -0.07 -0.23
C GLN A 87 -14.92 -0.41 0.61
N LEU A 88 -13.81 0.30 0.41
CA LEU A 88 -12.57 0.08 1.13
C LEU A 88 -12.56 0.83 2.47
N HIS A 89 -12.07 0.17 3.50
CA HIS A 89 -11.92 0.69 4.84
C HIS A 89 -10.44 0.79 5.18
N TYR A 90 -10.02 1.95 5.67
CA TYR A 90 -8.63 2.15 6.07
C TYR A 90 -8.29 1.25 7.27
N TYR A 91 -7.14 0.59 7.22
CA TYR A 91 -6.58 -0.16 8.35
C TYR A 91 -5.18 0.36 8.70
N GLN A 92 -4.83 0.26 9.98
CA GLN A 92 -3.51 0.68 10.46
C GLN A 92 -2.41 -0.22 9.89
N GLY A 93 -1.48 0.38 9.15
CA GLY A 93 -0.42 -0.31 8.41
C GLY A 93 -0.56 -0.18 6.89
N TYR A 94 -1.72 0.26 6.37
CA TYR A 94 -1.89 0.51 4.94
C TYR A 94 -0.88 1.55 4.40
N HIS A 95 -0.61 2.60 5.18
CA HIS A 95 0.38 3.64 4.84
C HIS A 95 1.80 3.08 4.62
N ASP A 96 2.19 1.99 5.29
CA ASP A 96 3.50 1.36 5.10
C ASP A 96 3.64 0.72 3.70
N ILE A 97 2.52 0.26 3.13
CA ILE A 97 2.47 -0.22 1.75
C ILE A 97 2.56 0.98 0.82
N VAL A 98 1.69 1.99 1.00
CA VAL A 98 1.60 3.13 0.09
C VAL A 98 2.90 3.93 0.03
N VAL A 99 3.58 4.16 1.16
CA VAL A 99 4.87 4.88 1.19
C VAL A 99 5.96 4.13 0.41
N THR A 100 5.91 2.80 0.39
CA THR A 100 6.85 1.98 -0.38
C THR A 100 6.67 2.21 -1.88
N PHE A 101 5.41 2.32 -2.34
CA PHE A 101 5.14 2.68 -3.73
C PHE A 101 5.53 4.12 -4.03
N LEU A 102 5.18 5.06 -3.15
CA LEU A 102 5.52 6.48 -3.32
C LEU A 102 7.03 6.69 -3.49
N LEU A 103 7.84 6.09 -2.61
CA LEU A 103 9.29 6.25 -2.64
C LEU A 103 9.95 5.61 -3.89
N VAL A 104 9.32 4.61 -4.49
CA VAL A 104 9.87 3.89 -5.65
C VAL A 104 9.39 4.49 -6.97
N VAL A 105 8.08 4.74 -7.11
CA VAL A 105 7.47 5.11 -8.39
C VAL A 105 6.92 6.54 -8.46
N GLY A 106 6.99 7.29 -7.35
CA GLY A 106 6.45 8.63 -7.24
C GLY A 106 4.91 8.67 -7.17
N GLU A 107 4.38 9.84 -6.82
CA GLU A 107 2.96 10.05 -6.49
C GLU A 107 2.00 9.49 -7.55
N ARG A 108 2.13 9.96 -8.80
CA ARG A 108 1.17 9.65 -9.88
C ARG A 108 1.02 8.16 -10.14
N LEU A 109 2.15 7.46 -10.26
CA LEU A 109 2.12 6.03 -10.54
C LEU A 109 1.76 5.25 -9.28
N ALA A 110 2.21 5.68 -8.10
CA ALA A 110 1.83 5.07 -6.83
C ALA A 110 0.32 5.04 -6.66
N THR A 111 -0.40 6.13 -6.93
CA THR A 111 -1.86 6.18 -6.85
C THR A 111 -2.52 5.08 -7.67
N SER A 112 -2.17 4.96 -8.96
CA SER A 112 -2.77 3.96 -9.85
C SER A 112 -2.41 2.52 -9.45
N LEU A 113 -1.16 2.26 -9.07
CA LEU A 113 -0.72 0.92 -8.66
C LEU A 113 -1.35 0.49 -7.34
N VAL A 114 -1.38 1.40 -6.36
CA VAL A 114 -1.96 1.15 -5.05
C VAL A 114 -3.47 1.00 -5.16
N GLU A 115 -4.18 1.81 -5.96
CA GLU A 115 -5.62 1.62 -6.20
C GLU A 115 -5.93 0.22 -6.74
N LYS A 116 -5.15 -0.25 -7.72
CA LYS A 116 -5.27 -1.61 -8.27
C LYS A 116 -4.98 -2.67 -7.20
N LEU A 117 -3.94 -2.47 -6.41
CA LEU A 117 -3.55 -3.40 -5.34
C LEU A 117 -4.64 -3.48 -4.26
N SER A 118 -5.20 -2.34 -3.87
CA SER A 118 -6.22 -2.20 -2.83
C SER A 118 -7.56 -2.81 -3.19
N THR A 119 -7.94 -2.74 -4.47
CA THR A 119 -9.19 -3.33 -4.97
C THR A 119 -9.09 -4.84 -5.26
N HIS A 120 -7.88 -5.42 -5.21
CA HIS A 120 -7.65 -6.83 -5.58
C HIS A 120 -6.92 -7.61 -4.47
N HIS A 121 -5.65 -7.29 -4.23
CA HIS A 121 -4.77 -8.06 -3.35
C HIS A 121 -5.00 -7.72 -1.87
N LEU A 122 -5.30 -6.46 -1.57
CA LEU A 122 -5.53 -6.01 -0.19
C LEU A 122 -7.01 -5.89 0.16
N ARG A 123 -7.91 -6.20 -0.77
CA ARG A 123 -9.35 -5.97 -0.65
C ARG A 123 -9.90 -6.54 0.65
N ASP A 124 -9.57 -7.79 0.94
CA ASP A 124 -10.07 -8.53 2.11
C ASP A 124 -9.46 -8.03 3.44
N PHE A 125 -8.37 -7.27 3.41
CA PHE A 125 -7.79 -6.56 4.57
C PHE A 125 -8.41 -5.17 4.76
N MET A 126 -9.05 -4.64 3.72
CA MET A 126 -9.74 -3.35 3.71
C MET A 126 -11.26 -3.52 3.86
N ASP A 127 -11.71 -4.69 4.31
CA ASP A 127 -13.10 -4.91 4.70
C ASP A 127 -13.40 -4.28 6.06
N PRO A 128 -14.68 -3.96 6.34
CA PRO A 128 -15.07 -3.36 7.62
C PRO A 128 -14.86 -4.31 8.80
N THR A 129 -14.77 -5.62 8.56
CA THR A 129 -14.49 -6.63 9.58
C THR A 129 -13.29 -7.49 9.19
N MET A 130 -12.65 -8.08 10.19
CA MET A 130 -11.52 -8.98 9.97
C MET A 130 -11.91 -10.39 9.49
N ASP A 131 -13.18 -10.67 9.22
CA ASP A 131 -13.63 -12.05 8.99
C ASP A 131 -13.02 -12.65 7.72
N ASN A 132 -12.93 -11.87 6.64
CA ASN A 132 -12.24 -12.29 5.42
C ASN A 132 -10.73 -12.41 5.63
N THR A 133 -10.12 -11.52 6.43
CA THR A 133 -8.71 -11.65 6.83
C THR A 133 -8.46 -12.95 7.61
N LYS A 134 -9.36 -13.33 8.54
CA LYS A 134 -9.26 -14.61 9.26
C LYS A 134 -9.34 -15.80 8.31
N HIS A 135 -10.17 -15.74 7.27
CA HIS A 135 -10.23 -16.78 6.26
C HIS A 135 -8.89 -16.95 5.53
N ILE A 136 -8.20 -15.85 5.21
CA ILE A 136 -6.84 -15.89 4.65
C ILE A 136 -5.85 -16.50 5.65
N LEU A 137 -5.90 -16.09 6.92
CA LEU A 137 -5.01 -16.62 7.96
C LEU A 137 -5.20 -18.12 8.20
N ASN A 138 -6.41 -18.65 8.00
CA ASN A 138 -6.69 -20.08 8.16
C ASN A 138 -5.95 -20.96 7.13
N TYR A 139 -5.45 -20.42 6.03
CA TYR A 139 -4.58 -21.17 5.12
C TYR A 139 -3.17 -21.39 5.67
N LEU A 140 -2.75 -20.60 6.67
CA LEU A 140 -1.40 -20.68 7.22
C LEU A 140 -1.17 -21.99 7.98
N MET A 141 -2.11 -22.41 8.84
CA MET A 141 -1.94 -23.62 9.66
C MET A 141 -1.78 -24.90 8.82
N PRO A 142 -2.61 -25.16 7.80
CA PRO A 142 -2.40 -26.31 6.91
C PRO A 142 -1.05 -26.27 6.15
N ILE A 143 -0.57 -25.08 5.77
CA ILE A 143 0.74 -24.95 5.10
C ILE A 143 1.87 -25.28 6.07
N ILE A 144 1.79 -24.80 7.32
CA ILE A 144 2.79 -25.10 8.35
C ILE A 144 2.78 -26.59 8.66
N ASP A 145 1.61 -27.20 8.85
CA ASP A 145 1.50 -28.64 9.11
C ASP A 145 2.14 -29.47 7.99
N GLN A 146 1.89 -29.11 6.73
CA GLN A 146 2.44 -29.80 5.57
C GLN A 146 3.99 -29.75 5.49
N VAL A 147 4.61 -28.69 6.00
CA VAL A 147 6.07 -28.46 5.90
C VAL A 147 6.79 -28.85 7.19
N SER A 148 6.16 -28.64 8.35
CA SER A 148 6.73 -28.80 9.68
C SER A 148 5.64 -29.10 10.72
N PRO A 149 5.19 -30.37 10.83
CA PRO A 149 4.17 -30.78 11.80
C PRO A 149 4.54 -30.48 13.26
N GLU A 150 5.82 -30.62 13.63
CA GLU A 150 6.29 -30.32 14.99
C GLU A 150 6.09 -28.85 15.38
N LEU A 151 6.27 -27.92 14.42
CA LEU A 151 6.01 -26.50 14.65
C LEU A 151 4.50 -26.23 14.72
N HIS A 152 3.72 -26.88 13.85
CA HIS A 152 2.27 -26.78 13.87
C HIS A 152 1.70 -27.20 15.24
N ASP A 153 2.15 -28.33 15.78
CA ASP A 153 1.67 -28.86 17.06
C ASP A 153 2.11 -28.03 18.27
N PHE A 154 3.18 -27.23 18.13
CA PHE A 154 3.64 -26.32 19.17
C PHE A 154 2.84 -25.01 19.25
N MET A 155 2.30 -24.53 18.12
CA MET A 155 1.57 -23.25 18.00
C MET A 155 0.14 -23.31 18.52
#